data_AF-A0A385YZ66-F1
#
_entry.id   AF-A0A385YZ66-F1
#
_cell.length_a   1.000
_cell.length_b   1.000
_cell.length_c   1.000
_cell.angle_alpha   90.00
_cell.angle_beta   90.00
_cell.angle_gamma   90.00
#
_symmetry.space_group_name_H-M   'P 1'
#
loop_
_entity.id
_entity.type
_entity.pdbx_description
1 polymer ?
#
loop_
_entity_poly.entity_id
_entity_poly.type
_entity_poly.pdbx_seq_one_letter_code
_entity_poly.pdbx_strand_id
1 'polypeptide(L)'
;MNNRNDKVTPQEEPTQAEIDPAKRSAARTAILSHADARDCTVYRPDEQDPEADHEEMGDAKLLFVGQFQAPQDWDAKDREEFFGDLDPELFIEAFIECEAAPASKGFFAAEVGDYVAAMPGGGHVVMYQVFDYYEDENGRKCVLVQDPDPML
;
A
#
# COMPACT_ATOMS: atom_id res chain seq x y z
N MET A 1 -42.56 -28.15 14.53
CA MET A 1 -41.14 -28.60 14.60
C MET A 1 -40.51 -28.31 13.25
N ASN A 2 -39.90 -27.14 13.07
CA ASN A 2 -39.13 -26.84 11.86
C ASN A 2 -37.67 -26.69 12.29
N ASN A 3 -36.81 -27.56 11.79
CA ASN A 3 -35.39 -27.54 12.11
C ASN A 3 -34.60 -27.64 10.80
N ARG A 4 -33.69 -26.66 10.65
CA ARG A 4 -32.42 -26.70 9.91
C ARG A 4 -32.52 -26.74 8.38
N ASN A 5 -32.28 -25.58 7.78
CA ASN A 5 -31.15 -25.38 6.86
C ASN A 5 -30.98 -23.86 6.65
N ASP A 6 -30.50 -23.17 7.69
CA ASP A 6 -29.89 -21.86 7.50
C ASP A 6 -28.51 -22.11 6.90
N LYS A 7 -28.43 -21.91 5.57
CA LYS A 7 -27.16 -21.81 4.87
C LYS A 7 -26.36 -20.73 5.59
N VAL A 8 -25.17 -21.11 6.04
CA VAL A 8 -24.11 -20.17 6.40
C VAL A 8 -23.86 -19.32 5.15
N THR A 9 -24.31 -18.07 5.18
CA THR A 9 -23.93 -17.08 4.18
C THR A 9 -22.44 -16.83 4.35
N PRO A 10 -21.62 -16.90 3.28
CA PRO A 10 -20.25 -16.41 3.34
C PRO A 10 -20.29 -14.95 3.79
N GLN A 11 -19.40 -14.56 4.71
CA GLN A 11 -19.21 -13.15 5.03
C GLN A 11 -18.85 -12.45 3.72
N GLU A 12 -19.64 -11.43 3.37
CA GLU A 12 -19.37 -10.58 2.22
C GLU A 12 -18.02 -9.92 2.48
N GLU A 13 -16.98 -10.38 1.79
CA GLU A 13 -15.79 -9.58 1.55
C GLU A 13 -16.27 -8.20 1.08
N PRO A 14 -15.74 -7.09 1.62
CA PRO A 14 -16.23 -5.77 1.28
C PRO A 14 -16.16 -5.63 -0.24
N THR A 15 -17.31 -5.58 -0.89
CA THR A 15 -17.40 -5.27 -2.32
C THR A 15 -16.72 -3.94 -2.47
N GLN A 16 -15.57 -3.92 -3.15
CA GLN A 16 -14.83 -2.73 -3.53
C GLN A 16 -15.87 -1.72 -4.01
N ALA A 17 -16.20 -0.74 -3.15
CA ALA A 17 -17.28 0.20 -3.44
C ALA A 17 -16.96 0.82 -4.79
N GLU A 18 -17.94 0.98 -5.67
CA GLU A 18 -17.70 1.66 -6.96
C GLU A 18 -17.16 3.06 -6.66
N ILE A 19 -15.82 3.20 -6.68
CA ILE A 19 -15.14 4.44 -6.32
C ILE A 19 -15.48 5.45 -7.40
N ASP A 20 -16.05 6.58 -7.02
CA ASP A 20 -16.34 7.67 -7.95
C ASP A 20 -15.05 8.10 -8.65
N PRO A 21 -14.93 7.92 -10.00
CA PRO A 21 -13.72 8.24 -10.72
C PRO A 21 -13.30 9.70 -10.58
N ALA A 22 -14.26 10.61 -10.42
CA ALA A 22 -13.97 12.04 -10.24
C ALA A 22 -13.33 12.30 -8.87
N LYS A 23 -13.82 11.64 -7.81
CA LYS A 23 -13.23 11.74 -6.47
C LYS A 23 -11.86 11.09 -6.40
N ARG A 24 -11.70 9.90 -6.99
CA ARG A 24 -10.40 9.22 -7.08
C ARG A 24 -9.37 10.08 -7.82
N SER A 25 -9.78 10.72 -8.92
CA SER A 25 -8.94 11.65 -9.67
C SER A 25 -8.57 12.89 -8.84
N ALA A 26 -9.52 13.46 -8.10
CA ALA A 26 -9.27 14.60 -7.23
C ALA A 26 -8.29 14.25 -6.10
N ALA A 27 -8.46 13.09 -5.47
CA ALA A 27 -7.56 12.56 -4.46
C ALA A 27 -6.13 12.40 -4.98
N ARG A 28 -5.96 11.79 -6.16
CA ARG A 28 -4.66 11.69 -6.82
C ARG A 28 -4.01 13.06 -7.00
N THR A 29 -4.74 14.04 -7.52
CA THR A 29 -4.21 15.40 -7.70
C THR A 29 -3.82 16.04 -6.36
N ALA A 30 -4.60 15.84 -5.30
CA ALA A 30 -4.31 16.35 -3.97
C ALA A 30 -2.99 15.76 -3.41
N ILE A 31 -2.78 14.45 -3.54
CA ILE A 31 -1.55 13.77 -3.09
C ILE A 31 -0.35 14.26 -3.91
N LEU A 32 -0.45 14.27 -5.24
CA LEU A 32 0.65 14.69 -6.12
C LEU A 32 1.11 16.14 -5.92
N SER A 33 0.22 17.00 -5.43
CA SER A 33 0.50 18.42 -5.17
C SER A 33 0.69 18.75 -3.69
N HIS A 34 0.66 17.75 -2.80
CA HIS A 34 0.80 17.96 -1.37
C HIS A 34 2.23 18.42 -1.01
N ALA A 35 2.36 19.45 -0.18
CA ALA A 35 3.66 20.03 0.16
C ALA A 35 4.60 19.06 0.90
N ASP A 36 4.01 18.15 1.68
CA ASP A 36 4.75 17.13 2.43
C ASP A 36 4.94 15.81 1.65
N ALA A 37 4.39 15.72 0.42
CA ALA A 37 4.65 14.55 -0.41
C ALA A 37 6.13 14.51 -0.82
N ARG A 38 6.70 13.31 -0.77
CA ARG A 38 8.10 13.03 -1.08
C ARG A 38 8.22 12.32 -2.41
N ASP A 39 9.31 12.56 -3.10
CA ASP A 39 9.65 11.81 -4.30
C ASP A 39 10.05 10.39 -3.90
N CYS A 40 9.54 9.42 -4.65
CA CYS A 40 9.94 8.02 -4.53
C CYS A 40 9.95 7.34 -5.90
N THR A 41 10.70 6.26 -6.00
CA THR A 41 10.68 5.34 -7.15
C THR A 41 10.15 3.99 -6.71
N VAL A 42 9.26 3.41 -7.52
CA VAL A 42 8.66 2.10 -7.24
C VAL A 42 9.31 1.02 -8.09
N TYR A 43 9.61 -0.11 -7.46
CA TYR A 43 10.24 -1.28 -8.06
C TYR A 43 9.38 -2.52 -7.81
N ARG A 44 9.22 -3.35 -8.83
CA ARG A 44 8.46 -4.60 -8.75
C ARG A 44 9.41 -5.80 -8.84
N PRO A 45 9.46 -6.68 -7.83
CA PRO A 45 10.25 -7.90 -7.92
C PRO A 45 9.63 -8.88 -8.93
N ASP A 46 10.45 -9.75 -9.52
CA ASP A 46 9.96 -10.89 -10.29
C ASP A 46 9.58 -12.02 -9.31
N GLU A 47 8.29 -12.32 -9.19
CA GLU A 47 7.81 -13.38 -8.28
C GLU A 47 8.27 -14.79 -8.69
N GLN A 48 8.67 -14.99 -9.94
CA GLN A 48 9.10 -16.27 -10.48
C GLN A 48 10.61 -16.46 -10.41
N ASP A 49 11.37 -15.36 -10.28
CA ASP A 49 12.82 -15.36 -10.20
C ASP A 49 13.33 -14.34 -9.16
N PRO A 50 13.52 -14.78 -7.90
CA PRO A 50 14.06 -13.92 -6.83
C PRO A 50 15.47 -13.39 -7.09
N GLU A 51 16.20 -13.96 -8.06
CA GLU A 51 17.55 -13.53 -8.42
C GLU A 51 17.53 -12.52 -9.59
N ALA A 52 16.36 -12.26 -10.17
CA ALA A 52 16.21 -11.25 -11.23
C ALA A 52 16.24 -9.83 -10.66
N ASP A 53 16.75 -8.89 -11.45
CA ASP A 53 16.69 -7.48 -11.12
C ASP A 53 15.23 -7.01 -11.01
N HIS A 54 14.91 -6.24 -9.98
CA HIS A 54 13.57 -5.65 -9.83
C HIS A 54 13.27 -4.69 -10.99
N GLU A 55 12.06 -4.77 -11.55
CA GLU A 55 11.59 -3.86 -12.60
C GLU A 55 11.30 -2.48 -12.01
N GLU A 56 11.92 -1.43 -12.55
CA GLU A 56 11.59 -0.05 -12.19
C GLU A 56 10.25 0.36 -12.84
N MET A 57 9.22 0.52 -12.01
CA MET A 57 7.88 0.94 -12.45
C MET A 57 7.84 2.43 -12.77
N GLY A 58 8.60 3.23 -12.02
CA GLY A 58 8.84 4.66 -12.27
C GLY A 58 8.60 5.56 -11.07
N ASP A 59 8.58 6.87 -11.34
CA ASP A 59 8.48 7.92 -10.33
C ASP A 59 7.05 8.10 -9.78
N ALA A 60 6.98 8.32 -8.47
CA ALA A 60 5.75 8.53 -7.73
C ALA A 60 5.94 9.57 -6.60
N LYS A 61 4.81 9.99 -6.03
CA LYS A 61 4.76 10.73 -4.77
C LYS A 61 4.31 9.84 -3.62
N LEU A 62 5.04 9.92 -2.52
CA LEU A 62 4.74 9.28 -1.25
C LEU A 62 4.31 10.32 -0.21
N LEU A 63 3.10 10.19 0.33
CA LEU A 63 2.60 11.05 1.40
C LEU A 63 2.34 10.22 2.67
N PHE A 64 3.23 10.37 3.65
CA PHE A 64 3.11 9.67 4.94
C PHE A 64 1.89 10.16 5.73
N VAL A 65 1.14 9.20 6.27
CA VAL A 65 -0.02 9.43 7.15
C VAL A 65 0.38 9.25 8.61
N GLY A 66 1.21 8.24 8.91
CA GLY A 66 1.69 7.94 10.24
C GLY A 66 1.96 6.45 10.43
N GLN A 67 2.23 6.02 11.65
CA GLN A 67 2.38 4.60 11.97
C GLN A 67 1.05 3.86 11.76
N PHE A 68 1.09 2.65 11.21
CA PHE A 68 -0.08 1.81 11.08
C PHE A 68 -0.70 1.52 12.45
N GLN A 69 -2.02 1.67 12.55
CA GLN A 69 -2.78 1.36 13.75
C GLN A 69 -3.70 0.19 13.41
N ALA A 70 -3.41 -0.97 13.99
CA ALA A 70 -4.27 -2.14 13.87
C ALA A 70 -5.70 -1.77 14.31
N PRO A 71 -6.73 -2.19 13.55
CA PRO A 71 -8.12 -2.00 13.91
C PRO A 71 -8.43 -2.42 15.36
N GLN A 72 -9.29 -1.66 16.04
CA GLN A 72 -9.59 -1.88 17.46
C GLN A 72 -10.33 -3.20 17.72
N ASP A 73 -11.02 -3.71 16.72
CA ASP A 73 -11.76 -4.96 16.72
C ASP A 73 -10.90 -6.20 16.42
N TRP A 74 -9.65 -6.02 15.98
CA TRP A 74 -8.71 -7.12 15.83
C TRP A 74 -8.36 -7.75 17.17
N ASP A 75 -8.55 -9.06 17.24
CA ASP A 75 -8.11 -9.85 18.37
C ASP A 75 -6.60 -10.17 18.28
N ALA A 76 -6.11 -11.00 19.21
CA ALA A 76 -4.70 -11.37 19.24
C ALA A 76 -4.29 -12.21 18.01
N LYS A 77 -5.19 -13.04 17.48
CA LYS A 77 -4.95 -13.90 16.32
C LYS A 77 -4.91 -13.06 15.05
N ASP A 78 -5.83 -12.11 14.89
CA ASP A 78 -5.84 -11.22 13.72
C ASP A 78 -4.53 -10.40 13.63
N ARG A 79 -4.04 -9.92 14.77
CA ARG A 79 -2.76 -9.20 14.86
C ARG A 79 -1.57 -10.10 14.55
N GLU A 80 -1.56 -11.32 15.08
CA GLU A 80 -0.51 -12.31 14.80
C GLU A 80 -0.48 -12.68 13.31
N GLU A 81 -1.64 -12.85 12.68
CA GLU A 81 -1.76 -13.15 11.25
C GLU A 81 -1.28 -11.99 10.38
N PHE A 82 -1.56 -10.74 10.77
CA PHE A 82 -1.15 -9.57 10.01
C PHE A 82 0.33 -9.22 10.19
N PHE A 83 0.84 -9.15 11.43
CA PHE A 83 2.23 -8.75 11.67
C PHE A 83 3.22 -9.91 11.49
N GLY A 84 2.79 -11.15 11.70
CA GLY A 84 3.67 -12.31 11.73
C GLY A 84 4.81 -12.11 12.74
N ASP A 85 6.04 -12.28 12.28
CA ASP A 85 7.26 -12.08 13.08
C ASP A 85 7.82 -10.65 13.02
N LEU A 86 7.19 -9.74 12.26
CA LEU A 86 7.66 -8.38 12.08
C LEU A 86 7.25 -7.48 13.27
N ASP A 87 8.11 -6.51 13.60
CA ASP A 87 7.81 -5.52 14.62
C ASP A 87 6.70 -4.56 14.14
N PRO A 88 5.56 -4.42 14.84
CA PRO A 88 4.50 -3.47 14.49
C PRO A 88 4.97 -2.01 14.37
N GLU A 89 6.11 -1.64 14.96
CA GLU A 89 6.71 -0.31 14.80
C GLU A 89 7.28 -0.04 13.40
N LEU A 90 7.51 -1.08 12.60
CA LEU A 90 7.99 -0.95 11.22
C LEU A 90 6.87 -0.62 10.22
N PHE A 91 5.61 -0.76 10.63
CA PHE A 91 4.46 -0.58 9.75
C PHE A 91 4.00 0.88 9.74
N ILE A 92 3.94 1.46 8.54
CA ILE A 92 3.64 2.87 8.30
C ILE A 92 2.53 2.95 7.25
N GLU A 93 1.59 3.86 7.42
CA GLU A 93 0.60 4.19 6.39
C GLU A 93 1.07 5.38 5.55
N ALA A 94 0.91 5.25 4.23
CA ALA A 94 1.18 6.33 3.30
C ALA A 94 0.32 6.20 2.04
N PHE A 95 0.06 7.33 1.37
CA PHE A 95 -0.47 7.31 0.01
C PHE A 95 0.67 7.24 -0.99
N ILE A 96 0.49 6.45 -2.06
CA ILE A 96 1.43 6.38 -3.19
C ILE A 96 0.67 6.68 -4.48
N GLU A 97 1.13 7.70 -5.21
CA GLU A 97 0.55 8.07 -6.51
C GLU A 97 1.62 8.20 -7.58
N CYS A 98 1.49 7.43 -8.65
CA CYS A 98 2.33 7.52 -9.84
C CYS A 98 2.25 8.92 -10.47
N GLU A 99 3.39 9.50 -10.84
CA GLU A 99 3.42 10.84 -11.46
C GLU A 99 2.88 10.82 -12.90
N ALA A 100 3.08 9.71 -13.62
CA ALA A 100 2.65 9.57 -15.00
C ALA A 100 1.12 9.70 -15.13
N ALA A 101 0.67 10.29 -16.23
CA ALA A 101 -0.76 10.50 -16.46
C ALA A 101 -1.50 9.14 -16.56
N PRO A 102 -2.73 9.03 -16.02
CA PRO A 102 -3.56 7.85 -16.21
C PRO A 102 -3.67 7.47 -17.70
N ALA A 103 -3.67 6.17 -17.99
CA ALA A 103 -3.68 5.59 -19.34
C ALA A 103 -2.44 5.89 -20.21
N SER A 104 -1.38 6.49 -19.65
CA SER A 104 -0.07 6.54 -20.31
C SER A 104 0.71 5.23 -20.11
N LYS A 105 1.73 4.98 -20.95
CA LYS A 105 2.55 3.75 -20.87
C LYS A 105 3.28 3.62 -19.52
N GLY A 106 3.66 4.73 -18.90
CA GLY A 106 4.36 4.74 -17.61
C GLY A 106 3.43 4.81 -16.40
N PHE A 107 2.12 4.72 -16.61
CA PHE A 107 1.17 4.71 -15.49
C PHE A 107 1.18 3.35 -14.81
N PHE A 108 1.32 3.37 -13.48
CA PHE A 108 1.21 2.21 -12.62
C PHE A 108 0.46 2.56 -11.34
N ALA A 109 0.06 1.53 -10.60
CA ALA A 109 -0.39 1.66 -9.22
C ALA A 109 0.48 0.71 -8.37
N ALA A 110 0.88 1.17 -7.18
CA ALA A 110 1.65 0.35 -6.26
C ALA A 110 0.83 -0.88 -5.81
N GLU A 111 1.44 -2.04 -5.85
CA GLU A 111 0.84 -3.34 -5.51
C GLU A 111 1.57 -3.96 -4.32
N VAL A 112 0.92 -4.92 -3.65
CA VAL A 112 1.55 -5.69 -2.56
C VAL A 112 2.80 -6.39 -3.09
N GLY A 113 3.91 -6.27 -2.35
CA GLY A 113 5.22 -6.79 -2.74
C GLY A 113 6.11 -5.78 -3.47
N ASP A 114 5.56 -4.67 -3.99
CA ASP A 114 6.38 -3.61 -4.58
C ASP A 114 7.30 -2.99 -3.53
N TYR A 115 8.50 -2.59 -3.96
CA TYR A 115 9.45 -1.83 -3.16
C TYR A 115 9.38 -0.35 -3.51
N VAL A 116 9.51 0.51 -2.50
CA VAL A 116 9.44 1.96 -2.62
C VAL A 116 10.73 2.54 -2.07
N ALA A 117 11.55 3.09 -2.95
CA ALA A 117 12.73 3.86 -2.57
C ALA A 117 12.33 5.32 -2.36
N ALA A 118 12.37 5.80 -1.13
CA ALA A 118 12.05 7.19 -0.81
C ALA A 118 13.19 7.88 -0.07
N MET A 119 13.26 9.21 -0.18
CA MET A 119 14.15 10.04 0.62
C MET A 119 13.33 10.85 1.64
N PRO A 120 12.97 10.27 2.80
CA PRO A 120 12.13 10.95 3.80
C PRO A 120 12.84 12.15 4.45
N GLY A 121 14.17 12.22 4.37
CA GLY A 121 15.00 13.32 4.87
C GLY A 121 16.41 12.85 5.22
N GLY A 122 17.34 13.77 5.49
CA GLY A 122 18.67 13.41 6.02
C GLY A 122 19.64 12.75 5.01
N GLY A 123 19.34 12.79 3.71
CA GLY A 123 20.27 12.44 2.64
C GLY A 123 20.53 10.95 2.42
N HIS A 124 19.67 10.07 2.94
CA HIS A 124 19.71 8.62 2.70
C HIS A 124 18.40 8.14 2.10
N VAL A 125 18.48 7.08 1.30
CA VAL A 125 17.32 6.35 0.78
C VAL A 125 16.85 5.40 1.86
N VAL A 126 15.54 5.36 2.08
CA VAL A 126 14.86 4.36 2.89
C VAL A 126 14.03 3.51 1.95
N MET A 127 14.18 2.19 2.08
CA MET A 127 13.40 1.21 1.34
C MET A 127 12.19 0.80 2.17
N TYR A 128 11.04 0.77 1.52
CA TYR A 128 9.80 0.24 2.08
C TYR A 128 9.27 -0.85 1.17
N GLN A 129 8.65 -1.89 1.72
CA GLN A 129 7.84 -2.83 0.97
C GLN A 129 6.36 -2.48 1.15
N VAL A 130 5.58 -2.53 0.08
CA VAL A 130 4.11 -2.45 0.16
C VAL A 130 3.59 -3.76 0.72
N PHE A 131 3.12 -3.73 1.96
CA PHE A 131 2.63 -4.90 2.68
C PHE A 131 1.15 -5.16 2.42
N ASP A 132 0.35 -4.10 2.41
CA ASP A 132 -1.08 -4.15 2.12
C ASP A 132 -1.54 -2.79 1.57
N TYR A 133 -2.77 -2.69 1.09
CA TYR A 133 -3.39 -1.41 0.77
C TYR A 133 -4.90 -1.41 0.98
N TYR A 134 -5.43 -0.23 1.25
CA TYR A 134 -6.85 0.06 1.23
C TYR A 134 -7.10 1.21 0.25
N GLU A 135 -8.07 1.05 -0.65
CA GLU A 135 -8.41 2.06 -1.64
C GLU A 135 -9.86 2.51 -1.50
N ASP A 136 -10.03 3.82 -1.36
CA ASP A 136 -11.35 4.47 -1.33
C ASP A 136 -11.33 5.77 -2.15
N GLU A 137 -12.37 6.60 -1.96
CA GLU A 137 -12.50 7.89 -2.65
C GLU A 137 -11.37 8.89 -2.33
N ASN A 138 -10.61 8.68 -1.25
CA ASN A 138 -9.46 9.48 -0.84
C ASN A 138 -8.13 8.99 -1.42
N GLY A 139 -8.15 7.92 -2.23
CA GLY A 139 -6.98 7.36 -2.90
C GLY A 139 -6.57 6.00 -2.33
N ARG A 140 -5.43 5.49 -2.82
CA ARG A 140 -4.85 4.24 -2.35
C ARG A 140 -3.92 4.51 -1.18
N LYS A 141 -4.33 4.12 0.02
CA LYS A 141 -3.49 4.16 1.22
C LYS A 141 -2.81 2.80 1.38
N CYS A 142 -1.50 2.78 1.24
CA CYS A 142 -0.68 1.59 1.42
C CYS A 142 -0.25 1.48 2.89
N VAL A 143 -0.19 0.25 3.37
CA VAL A 143 0.58 -0.13 4.55
C VAL A 143 1.96 -0.55 4.06
N LEU A 144 2.97 0.14 4.54
CA LEU A 144 4.36 -0.04 4.19
C LEU A 144 5.12 -0.65 5.37
N VAL A 145 6.00 -1.59 5.09
CA VAL A 145 6.97 -2.07 6.07
C VAL A 145 8.33 -1.47 5.71
N GLN A 146 8.93 -0.74 6.64
CA GLN A 146 10.30 -0.27 6.45
C GLN A 146 11.24 -1.48 6.43
N ASP A 147 12.04 -1.58 5.38
CA ASP A 147 13.10 -2.58 5.30
C ASP A 147 14.23 -2.19 6.26
N PRO A 148 14.52 -2.99 7.32
CA PRO A 148 15.60 -2.69 8.24
C PRO A 148 16.98 -2.92 7.63
N ASP A 149 17.07 -3.67 6.52
CA ASP A 149 18.31 -3.94 5.81
C ASP A 149 18.15 -3.68 4.30
N PRO A 150 18.30 -2.42 3.84
CA PRO A 150 18.03 -2.05 2.46
C PRO A 150 18.97 -2.72 1.44
N MET A 151 19.99 -3.48 1.87
CA MET A 151 21.08 -4.03 1.06
C MET A 151 21.73 -5.28 1.73
N LEU A 152 21.02 -6.40 1.84
CA LEU A 152 21.67 -7.73 1.96
C LEU A 152 21.70 -8.46 0.62
#